data_AF-A0A7W0QAK2-F1
#
_entry.id   AF-A0A7W0QAK2-F1
#
_cell.length_a   1.000
_cell.length_b   1.000
_cell.length_c   1.000
_cell.angle_alpha   90.00
_cell.angle_beta   90.00
_cell.angle_gamma   90.00
#
_symmetry.space_group_name_H-M   'P 1'
#
loop_
_entity.id
_entity.type
_entity.pdbx_description
1 polymer ?
#
loop_
_entity_poly.entity_id
_entity_poly.type
_entity_poly.pdbx_seq_one_letter_code
_entity_poly.pdbx_strand_id
1 'polypeptide(L)'
;MTEHDPHAKPTTAALFALLWDDLADVLGSSATATLLRRAAKHGAGHRPELRDLVIHRPAFEYEYILPMQWSNDAHGREALQALVRTLIPLLQQLTGPIVIRRLQAIPALVQAGLIDHEETAS
;
A
#
# COMPACT_ATOMS: atom_id res chain seq x y z
N MET A 1 -24.20 10.44 -11.99
CA MET A 1 -24.44 9.85 -10.66
C MET A 1 -24.26 8.36 -10.84
N THR A 2 -23.02 7.89 -10.79
CA THR A 2 -22.67 6.52 -11.17
C THR A 2 -22.94 5.62 -9.97
N GLU A 3 -23.85 4.67 -10.16
CA GLU A 3 -24.10 3.53 -9.27
C GLU A 3 -22.76 2.92 -8.85
N HIS A 4 -22.46 2.98 -7.55
CA HIS A 4 -21.29 2.31 -6.99
C HIS A 4 -21.70 0.85 -6.81
N ASP A 5 -21.35 0.00 -7.77
CA ASP A 5 -21.55 -1.45 -7.67
C ASP A 5 -20.74 -1.98 -6.47
N PRO A 6 -21.37 -2.45 -5.38
CA PRO A 6 -20.68 -2.92 -4.19
C PRO A 6 -19.89 -4.22 -4.43
N HIS A 7 -19.98 -4.81 -5.63
CA HIS A 7 -19.22 -5.99 -6.04
C HIS A 7 -18.04 -5.70 -6.97
N ALA A 8 -17.83 -4.44 -7.37
CA ALA A 8 -16.68 -4.06 -8.16
C ALA A 8 -15.40 -4.26 -7.33
N LYS A 9 -14.46 -5.07 -7.84
CA LYS A 9 -13.15 -5.24 -7.20
C LYS A 9 -12.50 -3.85 -7.05
N PRO A 10 -11.94 -3.51 -5.88
CA PRO A 10 -11.33 -2.21 -5.67
C PRO A 10 -10.18 -2.00 -6.67
N THR A 11 -10.07 -0.79 -7.20
CA THR A 11 -8.99 -0.43 -8.13
C THR A 11 -7.65 -0.41 -7.39
N THR A 12 -6.54 -0.45 -8.14
CA THR A 12 -5.19 -0.32 -7.54
C THR A 12 -5.06 0.98 -6.73
N ALA A 13 -5.62 2.08 -7.23
CA ALA A 13 -5.61 3.36 -6.54
C ALA A 13 -6.38 3.33 -5.21
N ALA A 14 -7.55 2.69 -5.19
CA ALA A 14 -8.35 2.54 -3.97
C ALA A 14 -7.61 1.67 -2.92
N LEU A 15 -6.95 0.60 -3.36
CA LEU A 15 -6.15 -0.24 -2.46
C LEU A 15 -4.93 0.50 -1.89
N PHE A 16 -4.25 1.31 -2.70
CA PHE A 16 -3.17 2.15 -2.21
C PHE A 16 -3.66 3.19 -1.21
N ALA A 17 -4.79 3.85 -1.49
CA ALA A 17 -5.39 4.82 -0.57
C ALA A 17 -5.72 4.18 0.79
N LEU A 18 -6.34 3.00 0.79
CA LEU A 18 -6.63 2.25 2.02
C LEU A 18 -5.35 1.91 2.81
N LEU A 19 -4.29 1.47 2.12
CA LEU A 19 -3.01 1.20 2.74
C LEU A 19 -2.38 2.48 3.35
N TRP A 20 -2.41 3.58 2.60
CA TRP A 20 -1.91 4.86 3.06
C TRP A 20 -2.64 5.34 4.30
N ASP A 21 -3.98 5.36 4.26
CA ASP A 21 -4.83 5.86 5.33
C ASP A 21 -4.65 5.06 6.61
N ASP A 22 -4.64 3.73 6.53
CA ASP A 22 -4.47 2.88 7.71
C ASP A 22 -3.07 3.02 8.33
N LEU A 23 -2.04 3.11 7.50
CA LEU A 23 -0.67 3.36 8.00
C LEU A 23 -0.53 4.76 8.59
N ALA A 24 -1.10 5.78 7.95
CA ALA A 24 -1.05 7.15 8.42
C ALA A 24 -1.80 7.34 9.74
N ASP A 25 -2.90 6.62 9.95
CA ASP A 25 -3.64 6.60 11.23
C ASP A 25 -2.79 6.03 12.37
N VAL A 26 -2.04 4.96 12.11
CA VAL A 26 -1.24 4.28 13.15
C VAL A 26 0.11 4.96 13.39
N LEU A 27 0.80 5.32 12.32
CA LEU A 27 2.21 5.76 12.36
C LEU A 27 2.38 7.27 12.20
N GLY A 28 1.34 7.97 11.76
CA GLY A 28 1.43 9.33 11.28
C GLY A 28 1.90 9.40 9.80
N SER A 29 1.39 10.40 9.09
CA SER A 29 1.64 10.59 7.65
C SER A 29 3.12 10.74 7.28
N SER A 30 3.96 11.30 8.17
CA SER A 30 5.40 11.45 7.94
C SER A 30 6.16 10.13 7.96
N ALA A 31 5.84 9.24 8.91
CA ALA A 31 6.42 7.90 8.99
C ALA A 31 5.95 7.05 7.82
N THR A 32 4.65 7.08 7.51
CA THR A 32 4.06 6.40 6.34
C THR A 32 4.74 6.83 5.04
N ALA A 33 4.86 8.14 4.80
CA ALA A 33 5.56 8.66 3.62
C ALA A 33 7.00 8.16 3.51
N THR A 34 7.73 8.17 4.63
CA THR A 34 9.13 7.74 4.67
C THR A 34 9.26 6.24 4.35
N LEU A 35 8.40 5.41 4.94
CA LEU A 35 8.42 3.98 4.73
C LEU A 35 8.01 3.60 3.31
N LEU A 36 6.97 4.21 2.76
CA LEU A 36 6.54 3.96 1.40
C LEU A 36 7.58 4.41 0.37
N ARG A 37 8.21 5.58 0.55
CA ARG A 37 9.34 6.00 -0.30
C ARG A 37 10.50 5.01 -0.23
N ARG A 38 10.83 4.51 0.96
CA ARG A 38 11.91 3.53 1.16
C ARG A 38 11.58 2.19 0.50
N ALA A 39 10.36 1.70 0.70
CA ALA A 39 9.83 0.49 0.07
C ALA A 39 9.86 0.60 -1.45
N ALA A 40 9.32 1.70 -2.02
CA ALA A 40 9.32 1.96 -3.44
C ALA A 40 10.72 2.00 -4.04
N LYS A 41 11.68 2.68 -3.37
CA LYS A 41 13.08 2.71 -3.79
C LYS A 41 13.72 1.31 -3.79
N HIS A 42 13.39 0.46 -2.83
CA HIS A 42 13.92 -0.90 -2.76
C HIS A 42 13.27 -1.82 -3.81
N GLY A 43 11.94 -1.71 -3.99
CA GLY A 43 11.18 -2.47 -4.98
C GLY A 43 11.50 -2.08 -6.42
N ALA A 44 11.96 -0.85 -6.65
CA ALA A 44 12.34 -0.34 -7.97
C ALA A 44 13.43 -1.14 -8.70
N GLY A 45 14.19 -1.98 -7.98
CA GLY A 45 15.12 -2.93 -8.62
C GLY A 45 14.41 -4.06 -9.39
N HIS A 46 13.20 -4.43 -8.97
CA HIS A 46 12.40 -5.50 -9.56
C HIS A 46 11.21 -4.96 -10.37
N ARG A 47 10.64 -3.82 -9.97
CA ARG A 47 9.51 -3.14 -10.63
C ARG A 47 9.85 -1.66 -10.84
N PRO A 48 10.44 -1.30 -12.00
CA PRO A 48 10.91 0.05 -12.26
C PRO A 48 9.83 1.13 -12.13
N GLU A 49 8.55 0.81 -12.38
CA GLU A 49 7.44 1.74 -12.23
C GLU A 49 7.24 2.26 -10.80
N LEU A 50 7.80 1.58 -9.78
CA LEU A 50 7.79 2.07 -8.40
C LEU A 50 8.60 3.37 -8.22
N ARG A 51 9.48 3.70 -9.17
CA ARG A 51 10.19 5.00 -9.17
C ARG A 51 9.27 6.18 -9.46
N ASP A 52 8.15 5.91 -10.13
CA ASP A 52 7.17 6.92 -10.50
C ASP A 52 6.16 7.19 -9.38
N LEU A 53 6.20 6.41 -8.27
CA LEU A 53 5.43 6.70 -7.08
C LEU A 53 6.06 7.90 -6.36
N VAL A 54 5.39 9.05 -6.46
CA VAL A 54 5.82 10.27 -5.79
C VAL A 54 4.97 10.45 -4.53
N ILE A 55 5.63 10.63 -3.40
CA ILE A 55 4.99 11.08 -2.16
C ILE A 55 5.67 12.39 -1.82
N HIS A 56 4.94 13.49 -1.68
CA HIS A 56 5.49 14.81 -1.33
C HIS A 56 4.64 15.47 -0.25
N ARG A 57 5.12 16.59 0.29
CA ARG A 57 4.41 17.34 1.34
C ARG A 57 4.24 18.79 0.89
N PRO A 58 3.16 19.17 0.17
CA PRO A 58 2.92 20.57 -0.10
C PRO A 58 2.43 21.23 1.19
N ALA A 59 3.23 22.19 1.69
CA ALA A 59 3.03 22.86 2.97
C ALA A 59 2.91 21.89 4.17
N PHE A 60 1.68 21.51 4.56
CA PHE A 60 1.42 20.84 5.83
C PHE A 60 0.99 19.38 5.71
N GLU A 61 0.39 18.97 4.60
CA GLU A 61 -0.15 17.62 4.39
C GLU A 61 0.72 16.83 3.42
N TYR A 62 0.67 15.50 3.50
CA TYR A 62 1.36 14.65 2.54
C TYR A 62 0.38 14.25 1.44
N GLU A 63 0.83 14.37 0.21
CA GLU A 63 0.12 13.96 -0.99
C GLU A 63 0.94 12.90 -1.73
N TYR A 64 0.27 12.13 -2.58
CA TYR A 64 0.90 11.13 -3.42
C TYR A 64 0.36 11.15 -4.85
N ILE A 65 1.25 10.82 -5.78
CA ILE A 65 0.95 10.63 -7.20
C ILE A 65 1.31 9.19 -7.52
N LEU A 66 0.33 8.44 -7.99
CA LEU A 66 0.51 7.05 -8.39
C LEU A 66 1.11 6.96 -9.79
N PRO A 67 1.93 5.94 -10.08
CA PRO A 67 2.42 5.67 -11.42
C PRO A 67 1.26 5.56 -12.43
N MET A 68 1.39 6.16 -13.61
CA MET A 68 0.34 6.12 -14.64
C MET A 68 -0.02 4.68 -15.04
N GLN A 69 0.96 3.77 -14.97
CA GLN A 69 0.84 2.34 -15.27
C GLN A 69 -0.12 1.63 -14.31
N TRP A 70 -0.39 2.20 -13.13
CA TRP A 70 -1.34 1.65 -12.16
C TRP A 70 -2.81 1.88 -12.56
N SER A 71 -3.08 2.68 -13.59
CA SER A 71 -4.40 2.78 -14.21
C SER A 71 -4.82 1.47 -14.90
N ASN A 72 -3.85 0.61 -15.27
CA ASN A 72 -4.12 -0.77 -15.66
C ASN A 72 -4.16 -1.64 -14.40
N ASP A 73 -5.35 -2.11 -14.01
CA ASP A 73 -5.56 -2.82 -12.75
C ASP A 73 -4.70 -4.09 -12.56
N ALA A 74 -4.32 -4.79 -13.63
CA ALA A 74 -3.47 -5.98 -13.50
C ALA A 74 -2.02 -5.59 -13.18
N HIS A 75 -1.44 -4.68 -13.96
CA HIS A 75 -0.06 -4.23 -13.77
C HIS A 75 0.09 -3.42 -12.48
N GLY A 76 -0.88 -2.55 -12.19
CA GLY A 76 -0.95 -1.79 -10.95
C GLY A 76 -1.00 -2.70 -9.73
N ARG A 77 -1.79 -3.77 -9.79
CA ARG A 77 -1.89 -4.73 -8.67
C ARG A 77 -0.58 -5.47 -8.42
N GLU A 78 0.11 -5.92 -9.46
CA GLU A 78 1.43 -6.54 -9.30
C GLU A 78 2.48 -5.58 -8.72
N ALA A 79 2.49 -4.33 -9.19
CA ALA A 79 3.39 -3.30 -8.68
C ALA A 79 3.09 -2.98 -7.21
N LEU A 80 1.80 -2.88 -6.84
CA LEU A 80 1.37 -2.66 -5.46
C LEU A 80 1.74 -3.86 -4.56
N GLN A 81 1.56 -5.09 -5.03
CA GLN A 81 2.03 -6.30 -4.32
C GLN A 81 3.55 -6.26 -4.09
N ALA A 82 4.33 -5.87 -5.09
CA ALA A 82 5.77 -5.72 -4.95
C ALA A 82 6.14 -4.65 -3.92
N LEU A 83 5.45 -3.50 -3.93
CA LEU A 83 5.61 -2.46 -2.92
C LEU A 83 5.31 -3.00 -1.51
N VAL A 84 4.17 -3.66 -1.32
CA VAL A 84 3.78 -4.19 -0.02
C VAL A 84 4.77 -5.25 0.48
N ARG A 85 5.25 -6.16 -0.39
CA ARG A 85 6.30 -7.12 -0.04
C ARG A 85 7.58 -6.47 0.46
N THR A 86 7.97 -5.32 -0.10
CA THR A 86 9.12 -4.55 0.39
C THR A 86 8.82 -3.75 1.66
N LEU A 87 7.55 -3.44 1.92
CA LEU A 87 7.10 -2.66 3.07
C LEU A 87 6.95 -3.51 4.34
N ILE A 88 6.39 -4.72 4.23
CA ILE A 88 6.16 -5.65 5.36
C ILE A 88 7.39 -5.79 6.28
N PRO A 89 8.60 -6.11 5.78
CA PRO A 89 9.76 -6.26 6.65
C PRO A 89 10.15 -4.95 7.35
N LEU A 90 9.94 -3.79 6.70
CA LEU A 90 10.20 -2.49 7.33
C LEU A 90 9.22 -2.22 8.47
N LEU A 91 7.94 -2.54 8.27
CA LEU A 91 6.91 -2.41 9.30
C LEU A 91 7.17 -3.35 10.48
N GLN A 92 7.53 -4.61 10.22
CA GLN A 92 7.85 -5.58 11.25
C GLN A 92 9.06 -5.14 12.09
N GLN A 93 10.09 -4.59 11.46
CA GLN A 93 11.28 -4.09 12.16
C GLN A 93 10.99 -2.91 13.08
N LEU A 94 10.06 -2.03 12.72
CA LEU A 94 9.80 -0.78 13.47
C LEU A 94 8.66 -0.90 14.47
N THR A 95 7.67 -1.75 14.18
CA THR A 95 6.39 -1.77 14.90
C THR A 95 6.05 -3.15 15.46
N GLY A 96 6.89 -4.15 15.20
CA GLY A 96 6.55 -5.54 15.46
C GLY A 96 5.37 -6.01 14.60
N PRO A 97 4.58 -6.99 15.06
CA PRO A 97 3.49 -7.55 14.28
C PRO A 97 2.22 -6.67 14.24
N ILE A 98 2.16 -5.59 15.04
CA ILE A 98 0.90 -4.86 15.29
C ILE A 98 0.32 -4.26 14.01
N VAL A 99 1.13 -3.56 13.22
CA VAL A 99 0.66 -2.96 11.97
C VAL A 99 0.29 -4.03 10.94
N ILE A 100 1.07 -5.12 10.87
CA ILE A 100 0.78 -6.23 9.94
C ILE A 100 -0.58 -6.86 10.26
N ARG A 101 -0.85 -7.14 11.55
CA ARG A 101 -2.14 -7.67 12.00
C ARG A 101 -3.31 -6.75 11.68
N ARG A 102 -3.09 -5.44 11.81
CA ARG A 102 -4.10 -4.45 11.45
C ARG A 102 -4.39 -4.46 9.94
N LEU A 103 -3.36 -4.49 9.11
CA LEU A 103 -3.53 -4.60 7.65
C LEU A 103 -4.22 -5.92 7.24
N GLN A 104 -3.93 -7.02 7.95
CA GLN A 104 -4.61 -8.32 7.75
C GLN A 104 -6.09 -8.29 8.11
N ALA A 105 -6.50 -7.39 9.01
CA ALA A 105 -7.90 -7.21 9.36
C ALA A 105 -8.69 -6.43 8.31
N ILE A 106 -8.05 -5.90 7.25
CA ILE A 106 -8.70 -5.17 6.16
C ILE A 106 -9.02 -6.16 5.02
N PRO A 107 -10.30 -6.54 4.82
CA PRO A 107 -10.66 -7.58 3.85
C PRO A 107 -10.26 -7.24 2.42
N ALA A 108 -10.34 -5.96 2.04
CA ALA A 108 -9.97 -5.50 0.71
C ALA A 108 -8.48 -5.76 0.38
N LEU A 109 -7.58 -5.63 1.36
CA LEU A 109 -6.14 -5.88 1.16
C LEU A 109 -5.84 -7.37 1.06
N VAL A 110 -6.50 -8.19 1.90
CA VAL A 110 -6.36 -9.65 1.89
C VAL A 110 -6.93 -10.26 0.60
N GLN A 111 -8.15 -9.87 0.22
CA GLN A 111 -8.80 -10.34 -1.02
C GLN A 111 -8.03 -9.92 -2.28
N ALA A 112 -7.30 -8.80 -2.22
CA ALA A 112 -6.41 -8.36 -3.30
C ALA A 112 -5.05 -9.08 -3.31
N GLY A 113 -4.78 -9.95 -2.33
CA GLY A 113 -3.50 -10.67 -2.19
C GLY A 113 -2.32 -9.73 -1.89
N LEU A 114 -2.57 -8.58 -1.27
CA LEU A 114 -1.52 -7.64 -0.86
C LEU A 114 -0.86 -8.08 0.45
N ILE A 115 -1.66 -8.65 1.36
CA ILE A 115 -1.24 -9.12 2.68
C ILE A 115 -1.79 -10.53 2.86
N ASP A 116 -0.94 -11.45 3.29
CA ASP A 116 -1.36 -12.82 3.59
C ASP A 116 -2.20 -12.84 4.87
N HIS A 117 -3.24 -13.67 4.90
CA HIS A 117 -3.98 -13.90 6.15
C HIS A 117 -3.05 -14.62 7.15
N GLU A 118 -3.04 -14.20 8.42
CA GLU A 118 -2.32 -14.96 9.46
C GLU A 118 -3.03 -16.32 9.57
N GLU A 119 -2.49 -17.36 8.93
CA GLU A 119 -2.90 -18.73 9.21
C GLU A 119 -2.40 -18.99 10.62
N THR A 120 -3.31 -18.86 11.60
CA THR A 120 -3.03 -19.21 12.99
C THR A 120 -2.53 -20.66 13.00
N ALA A 121 -1.21 -20.82 13.10
CA ALA A 121 -0.60 -22.08 13.51
C ALA A 121 -1.13 -22.37 14.92
N SER A 122 -2.13 -23.25 14.96
CA SER A 122 -2.69 -23.81 16.19
C SER A 122 -1.70 -24.78 16.84
#